data_AF-A0A3M9XLZ9-F1
#
_entry.id   AF-A0A3M9XLZ9-F1
#
_cell.length_a   1.000
_cell.length_b   1.000
_cell.length_c   1.000
_cell.angle_alpha   90.00
_cell.angle_beta   90.00
_cell.angle_gamma   90.00
#
_symmetry.space_group_name_H-M   'P 1'
#
loop_
_entity.id
_entity.type
_entity.pdbx_description
1 polymer ?
#
loop_
_entity_poly.entity_id
_entity_poly.type
_entity_poly.pdbx_seq_one_letter_code
_entity_poly.pdbx_strand_id
1 'polypeptide(L)'
;MLSSINQRSFKVRRATTKACDLVARVCRSRGSKMRTAFMKMLNSRVIRLTLAALVVQAFVATMFVDATFDRGIASPNAPLRPNFRLQSSEGSIVDSHLLRGRPYLLFFGFANCPAICPTTLMETQALLREAGAATHTFPIYFVSVDPARDTPEALRDFVRGFGDNVLGLMGSDEDVAAAAKSVRVYFSKSKNASSESLDHSALVYLVSSGGEVVSTVSVDEPKASALYKIRTLSVFGRL
;
A
#
# COMPACT_ATOMS: atom_id res chain seq x y z
N MET A 1 -82.97 -21.41 -42.47
CA MET A 1 -81.85 -20.51 -42.87
C MET A 1 -80.47 -21.19 -42.69
N LEU A 2 -80.27 -22.46 -43.11
CA LEU A 2 -79.04 -23.23 -42.76
C LEU A 2 -78.54 -24.23 -43.86
N SER A 3 -78.75 -23.97 -45.16
CA SER A 3 -78.30 -24.92 -46.21
C SER A 3 -77.43 -24.31 -47.33
N SER A 4 -77.07 -23.03 -47.27
CA SER A 4 -76.26 -22.35 -48.32
C SER A 4 -74.74 -22.45 -48.11
N ILE A 5 -74.27 -23.08 -47.03
CA ILE A 5 -72.87 -23.02 -46.60
C ILE A 5 -71.99 -24.10 -47.26
N ASN A 6 -72.57 -25.19 -47.79
CA ASN A 6 -71.78 -26.38 -48.18
C ASN A 6 -71.07 -26.30 -49.55
N GLN A 7 -71.29 -25.25 -50.35
CA GLN A 7 -70.61 -25.10 -51.65
C GLN A 7 -69.28 -24.33 -51.59
N ARG A 8 -68.96 -23.69 -50.46
CA ARG A 8 -67.69 -22.94 -50.31
C ARG A 8 -66.51 -23.81 -49.90
N SER A 9 -66.76 -24.96 -49.25
CA SER A 9 -65.73 -25.83 -48.66
C SER A 9 -64.93 -26.65 -49.70
N PHE A 10 -65.47 -26.90 -50.90
CA PHE A 10 -64.80 -27.72 -51.92
C PHE A 10 -63.80 -26.93 -52.79
N LYS A 11 -64.08 -25.65 -53.07
CA LYS A 11 -63.22 -24.79 -53.91
C LYS A 11 -61.90 -24.44 -53.24
N VAL A 12 -61.85 -24.46 -51.91
CA VAL A 12 -60.63 -24.19 -51.12
C VAL A 12 -59.61 -25.34 -51.23
N ARG A 13 -60.06 -26.60 -51.38
CA ARG A 13 -59.17 -27.77 -51.37
C ARG A 13 -58.32 -27.97 -52.62
N ARG A 14 -58.67 -27.37 -53.78
CA ARG A 14 -57.86 -27.46 -55.02
C ARG A 14 -56.79 -26.37 -55.15
N ALA A 15 -56.90 -25.28 -54.40
CA ALA A 15 -55.90 -24.20 -54.42
C ALA A 15 -54.64 -24.52 -53.61
N THR A 16 -54.75 -25.42 -52.63
CA THR A 16 -53.69 -25.70 -51.65
C THR A 16 -52.57 -26.61 -52.18
N THR A 17 -52.83 -27.49 -53.16
CA THR A 17 -51.81 -28.41 -53.70
C THR A 17 -50.81 -27.72 -54.62
N LYS A 18 -51.23 -26.74 -55.44
CA LYS A 18 -50.31 -25.97 -56.29
C LYS A 18 -49.38 -25.04 -55.51
N ALA A 19 -49.84 -24.53 -54.36
CA ALA A 19 -49.02 -23.71 -53.47
C ALA A 19 -47.89 -24.53 -52.82
N CYS A 20 -48.14 -25.79 -52.47
CA CYS A 20 -47.16 -26.64 -51.80
C CYS A 20 -45.97 -27.01 -52.73
N ASP A 21 -46.22 -27.30 -54.00
CA ASP A 21 -45.18 -27.66 -54.98
C ASP A 21 -44.25 -26.49 -55.35
N LEU A 22 -44.75 -25.26 -55.30
CA LEU A 22 -43.94 -24.07 -55.54
C LEU A 22 -42.98 -23.82 -54.37
N VAL A 23 -43.46 -23.98 -53.14
CA VAL A 23 -42.65 -23.83 -51.92
C VAL A 23 -41.56 -24.92 -51.85
N ALA A 24 -41.87 -26.15 -52.22
CA ALA A 24 -40.89 -27.25 -52.24
C ALA A 24 -39.75 -27.03 -53.25
N ARG A 25 -40.00 -26.34 -54.36
CA ARG A 25 -38.95 -25.97 -55.35
C ARG A 25 -38.06 -24.82 -54.85
N VAL A 26 -38.64 -23.83 -54.18
CA VAL A 26 -37.87 -22.71 -53.59
C VAL A 26 -37.00 -23.18 -52.42
N CYS A 27 -37.46 -24.13 -51.61
CA CYS A 27 -36.65 -24.67 -50.52
C CYS A 27 -35.42 -25.46 -51.00
N ARG A 28 -35.50 -26.16 -52.13
CA ARG A 28 -34.37 -26.94 -52.68
C ARG A 28 -33.24 -26.08 -53.26
N SER A 29 -33.56 -24.93 -53.88
CA SER A 29 -32.53 -24.07 -54.46
C SER A 29 -31.78 -23.20 -53.44
N ARG A 30 -32.36 -22.98 -52.26
CA ARG A 30 -31.72 -22.26 -51.14
C ARG A 30 -30.71 -23.09 -50.35
N GLY A 31 -30.83 -24.41 -50.34
CA GLY A 31 -29.93 -25.29 -49.57
C GLY A 31 -28.53 -25.48 -50.16
N SER A 32 -28.35 -25.38 -51.48
CA SER A 32 -27.05 -25.64 -52.12
C SER A 32 -26.10 -24.45 -52.08
N LYS A 33 -26.62 -23.22 -52.10
CA LYS A 33 -25.80 -22.00 -52.03
C LYS A 33 -25.24 -21.70 -50.63
N MET A 34 -25.84 -22.27 -49.58
CA MET A 34 -25.42 -22.02 -48.20
C MET A 34 -24.25 -22.91 -47.75
N ARG A 35 -24.09 -24.10 -48.35
CA ARG A 35 -23.03 -25.05 -47.98
C ARG A 35 -21.64 -24.63 -48.51
N THR A 36 -21.57 -23.93 -49.63
CA THR A 36 -20.30 -23.47 -50.22
C THR A 36 -19.77 -22.15 -49.64
N ALA A 37 -20.64 -21.32 -49.06
CA ALA A 37 -20.21 -20.11 -48.35
C ALA A 37 -19.54 -20.44 -46.99
N PHE A 38 -20.01 -21.48 -46.31
CA PHE A 38 -19.50 -21.86 -44.98
C PHE A 38 -18.08 -22.46 -45.03
N MET A 39 -17.72 -23.17 -46.10
CA MET A 39 -16.37 -23.73 -46.26
C MET A 39 -15.30 -22.70 -46.63
N LYS A 40 -15.69 -21.52 -47.14
CA LYS A 40 -14.76 -20.40 -47.43
C LYS A 40 -14.37 -19.57 -46.20
N MET A 41 -15.04 -19.78 -45.06
CA MET A 41 -14.68 -19.19 -43.77
C MET A 41 -13.62 -19.98 -42.99
N LEU A 42 -13.02 -21.04 -43.58
CA LEU A 42 -11.77 -21.64 -43.09
C LEU A 42 -10.56 -21.10 -43.85
N ASN A 43 -10.44 -19.77 -43.95
CA ASN A 43 -9.24 -19.17 -44.52
C ASN A 43 -8.11 -19.24 -43.49
N SER A 44 -7.05 -20.00 -43.78
CA SER A 44 -5.86 -20.16 -42.92
C SER A 44 -5.22 -18.84 -42.47
N ARG A 45 -5.50 -17.74 -43.16
CA ARG A 45 -5.09 -16.38 -42.75
C ARG A 45 -5.85 -15.89 -41.52
N VAL A 46 -7.16 -16.16 -41.42
CA VAL A 46 -7.97 -15.78 -40.25
C VAL A 46 -7.53 -16.57 -39.02
N ILE A 47 -7.28 -17.88 -39.17
CA ILE A 47 -6.77 -18.74 -38.09
C ILE A 47 -5.38 -18.30 -37.62
N ARG A 48 -4.49 -17.92 -38.55
CA ARG A 48 -3.16 -17.40 -38.19
C ARG A 48 -3.22 -16.06 -37.46
N LEU A 49 -4.12 -15.16 -37.86
CA LEU A 49 -4.30 -13.87 -37.20
C LEU A 49 -4.91 -14.01 -35.80
N THR A 50 -5.88 -14.92 -35.61
CA THR A 50 -6.46 -15.16 -34.29
C THR A 50 -5.48 -15.82 -33.33
N LEU A 51 -4.68 -16.78 -33.80
CA LEU A 51 -3.61 -17.39 -32.99
C LEU A 51 -2.53 -16.36 -32.63
N ALA A 52 -2.10 -15.52 -33.57
CA ALA A 52 -1.14 -14.45 -33.29
C ALA A 52 -1.68 -13.46 -32.25
N ALA A 53 -2.95 -13.07 -32.34
CA ALA A 53 -3.59 -12.19 -31.38
C ALA A 53 -3.65 -12.81 -29.96
N LEU A 54 -3.94 -14.11 -29.85
CA LEU A 54 -3.93 -14.81 -28.56
C LEU A 54 -2.53 -14.89 -27.95
N VAL A 55 -1.49 -15.12 -28.76
CA VAL A 55 -0.09 -15.11 -28.29
C VAL A 55 0.31 -13.72 -27.80
N VAL A 56 -0.07 -12.66 -28.52
CA VAL A 56 0.18 -11.28 -28.07
C VAL A 56 -0.57 -10.98 -26.78
N GLN A 57 -1.84 -11.40 -26.65
CA GLN A 57 -2.61 -11.25 -25.41
C GLN A 57 -1.97 -12.00 -24.24
N ALA A 58 -1.49 -13.23 -24.45
CA ALA A 58 -0.80 -14.00 -23.43
C ALA A 58 0.52 -13.31 -23.01
N PHE A 59 1.30 -12.81 -23.97
CA PHE A 59 2.56 -12.11 -23.69
C PHE A 59 2.36 -10.79 -22.94
N VAL A 60 1.34 -10.02 -23.31
CA VAL A 60 0.95 -8.80 -22.59
C VAL A 60 0.47 -9.14 -21.18
N ALA A 61 -0.30 -10.21 -21.02
CA ALA A 61 -0.77 -10.68 -19.71
C ALA A 61 0.41 -11.11 -18.81
N THR A 62 1.39 -11.84 -19.33
CA THR A 62 2.58 -12.22 -18.55
C THR A 62 3.39 -11.00 -18.12
N MET A 63 3.59 -10.02 -19.02
CA MET A 63 4.27 -8.76 -18.68
C MET A 63 3.51 -7.97 -17.60
N PHE A 64 2.17 -8.00 -17.62
CA PHE A 64 1.35 -7.35 -16.59
C PHE A 64 1.40 -8.09 -15.24
N VAL A 65 1.49 -9.43 -15.26
CA VAL A 65 1.62 -10.25 -14.05
C VAL A 65 2.99 -10.03 -13.41
N ASP A 66 4.08 -10.04 -14.17
CA ASP A 66 5.41 -9.75 -13.64
C ASP A 66 5.49 -8.33 -13.04
N ALA A 67 4.92 -7.33 -13.72
CA ALA A 67 4.88 -5.94 -13.25
C ALA A 67 4.01 -5.71 -11.99
N THR A 68 3.12 -6.65 -11.68
CA THR A 68 2.28 -6.64 -10.46
C THR A 68 2.86 -7.52 -9.36
N PHE A 69 3.63 -8.55 -9.68
CA PHE A 69 4.29 -9.43 -8.70
C PHE A 69 5.43 -8.71 -7.95
N ASP A 70 6.19 -7.84 -8.62
CA ASP A 70 7.23 -7.01 -7.98
C ASP A 70 6.65 -5.91 -7.08
N ARG A 71 5.39 -5.51 -7.30
CA ARG A 71 4.65 -4.65 -6.37
C ARG A 71 3.90 -5.54 -5.40
N GLY A 72 4.63 -6.15 -4.48
CA GLY A 72 4.05 -6.87 -3.35
C GLY A 72 2.84 -6.09 -2.83
N ILE A 73 1.66 -6.71 -2.88
CA ILE A 73 0.41 -6.10 -2.44
C ILE A 73 0.54 -5.93 -0.93
N ALA A 74 1.13 -4.81 -0.52
CA ALA A 74 1.17 -4.40 0.87
C ALA A 74 -0.29 -4.20 1.28
N SER A 75 -0.80 -5.10 2.12
CA SER A 75 -2.11 -4.91 2.73
C SER A 75 -2.14 -3.51 3.34
N PRO A 76 -3.17 -2.69 3.06
CA PRO A 76 -3.29 -1.35 3.66
C PRO A 76 -3.16 -1.39 5.19
N ASN A 77 -3.54 -2.53 5.79
CA ASN A 77 -3.56 -2.83 7.21
C ASN A 77 -2.38 -3.69 7.68
N ALA A 78 -1.35 -3.90 6.85
CA ALA A 78 -0.15 -4.58 7.31
C ALA A 78 0.47 -3.78 8.48
N PRO A 79 0.89 -4.44 9.57
CA PRO A 79 1.53 -3.75 10.69
C PRO A 79 2.79 -3.04 10.21
N LEU A 80 2.94 -1.79 10.60
CA LEU A 80 4.13 -1.00 10.26
C LEU A 80 5.32 -1.55 11.05
N ARG A 81 6.41 -1.84 10.36
CA ARG A 81 7.62 -2.39 10.96
C ARG A 81 8.79 -1.49 10.58
N PRO A 82 9.42 -0.81 11.55
CA PRO A 82 10.61 -0.03 11.28
C PRO A 82 11.70 -0.92 10.67
N ASN A 83 12.22 -0.51 9.52
CA ASN A 83 13.30 -1.20 8.82
C ASN A 83 14.43 -0.21 8.57
N PHE A 84 15.46 -0.28 9.40
CA PHE A 84 16.60 0.62 9.30
C PHE A 84 17.86 -0.01 9.88
N ARG A 85 19.01 0.43 9.36
CA ARG A 85 20.33 0.16 9.91
C ARG A 85 21.12 1.47 9.84
N LEU A 86 21.12 2.20 10.96
CA LEU A 86 21.65 3.56 11.04
C LEU A 86 22.81 3.63 12.03
N GLN A 87 23.69 4.60 11.84
CA GLN A 87 24.77 4.87 12.79
C GLN A 87 24.23 5.73 13.93
N SER A 88 24.59 5.41 15.17
CA SER A 88 24.30 6.26 16.31
C SER A 88 25.28 7.43 16.39
N SER A 89 24.89 8.50 17.07
CA SER A 89 25.75 9.63 17.40
C SER A 89 26.91 9.26 18.36
N GLU A 90 26.94 8.02 18.85
CA GLU A 90 28.00 7.41 19.64
C GLU A 90 28.91 6.48 18.80
N GLY A 91 28.65 6.34 17.50
CA GLY A 91 29.46 5.58 16.55
C GLY A 91 29.07 4.11 16.37
N SER A 92 28.16 3.57 17.18
CA SER A 92 27.64 2.20 17.06
C SER A 92 26.61 2.09 15.92
N ILE A 93 26.43 0.90 15.34
CA ILE A 93 25.35 0.65 14.37
C ILE A 93 24.12 0.13 15.10
N VAL A 94 22.96 0.76 14.85
CA VAL A 94 21.66 0.33 15.36
C VAL A 94 20.84 -0.24 14.22
N ASP A 95 20.50 -1.52 14.36
CA ASP A 95 19.69 -2.29 13.40
C ASP A 95 18.33 -2.61 14.02
N SER A 96 17.25 -2.18 13.38
CA SER A 96 15.89 -2.37 13.90
C SER A 96 15.50 -3.84 14.09
N HIS A 97 16.10 -4.77 13.33
CA HIS A 97 15.85 -6.21 13.47
C HIS A 97 16.42 -6.77 14.77
N LEU A 98 17.50 -6.16 15.29
CA LEU A 98 18.16 -6.51 16.55
C LEU A 98 17.50 -5.86 17.78
N LEU A 99 16.64 -4.86 17.57
CA LEU A 99 15.89 -4.21 18.65
C LEU A 99 14.69 -5.04 19.15
N ARG A 100 14.36 -6.14 18.45
CA ARG A 100 13.28 -7.06 18.86
C ARG A 100 13.55 -7.66 20.25
N GLY A 101 12.48 -7.99 20.94
CA GLY A 101 12.50 -8.48 22.32
C GLY A 101 12.39 -7.37 23.38
N ARG A 102 12.52 -6.10 22.98
CA ARG A 102 12.28 -4.95 23.87
C ARG A 102 11.49 -3.85 23.15
N PRO A 103 10.44 -3.30 23.76
CA PRO A 103 9.76 -2.15 23.19
C PRO A 103 10.64 -0.90 23.22
N TYR A 104 10.46 -0.01 22.23
CA TYR A 104 11.19 1.23 22.10
C TYR A 104 10.34 2.32 21.44
N LEU A 105 10.79 3.57 21.55
CA LEU A 105 10.17 4.71 20.91
C LEU A 105 11.04 5.17 19.74
N LEU A 106 10.40 5.53 18.63
CA LEU A 106 11.07 6.03 17.44
C LEU A 106 10.52 7.41 17.09
N PHE A 107 11.40 8.39 16.91
CA PHE A 107 11.02 9.75 16.56
C PHE A 107 11.90 10.26 15.43
N PHE A 108 11.29 10.86 14.41
CA PHE A 108 11.98 11.45 13.27
C PHE A 108 11.99 12.97 13.42
N GLY A 109 13.17 13.58 13.41
CA GLY A 109 13.35 15.01 13.62
C GLY A 109 14.73 15.45 13.15
N PHE A 110 15.16 16.64 13.57
CA PHE A 110 16.50 17.15 13.28
C PHE A 110 16.96 18.05 14.43
N ALA A 111 18.27 18.13 14.68
CA ALA A 111 18.81 18.79 15.87
C ALA A 111 18.57 20.31 15.88
N ASN A 112 18.54 20.93 14.70
CA ASN A 112 18.31 22.38 14.53
C ASN A 112 16.83 22.79 14.53
N CYS A 113 15.92 21.95 15.03
CA CYS A 113 14.50 22.29 15.04
C CYS A 113 14.19 23.36 16.10
N PRO A 114 13.59 24.51 15.75
CA PRO A 114 13.49 25.66 16.65
C PRO A 114 12.51 25.48 17.82
N ALA A 115 11.56 24.54 17.76
CA ALA A 115 10.55 24.41 18.81
C ALA A 115 9.95 23.02 19.00
N ILE A 116 9.50 22.35 17.94
CA ILE A 116 8.64 21.16 18.12
C ILE A 116 9.43 19.92 18.55
N CYS A 117 10.59 19.61 17.94
CA CYS A 117 11.40 18.46 18.36
C CYS A 117 11.81 18.48 19.85
N PRO A 118 12.36 19.59 20.40
CA PRO A 118 12.71 19.62 21.82
C PRO A 118 11.47 19.47 22.72
N THR A 119 10.35 20.10 22.36
CA THR A 119 9.08 19.99 23.09
C THR A 119 8.58 18.53 23.12
N THR A 120 8.53 17.88 21.96
CA THR A 120 8.13 16.47 21.84
C THR A 120 9.00 15.54 22.69
N LEU A 121 10.32 15.72 22.70
CA LEU A 121 11.22 14.91 23.51
C LEU A 121 11.00 15.14 25.02
N MET A 122 10.87 16.39 25.45
CA MET A 122 10.61 16.73 26.86
C MET A 122 9.29 16.15 27.37
N GLU A 123 8.23 16.28 26.56
CA GLU A 123 6.91 15.73 26.92
C GLU A 123 6.90 14.22 26.92
N THR A 124 7.54 13.58 25.93
CA THR A 124 7.68 12.12 25.89
C THR A 124 8.39 11.61 27.14
N GLN A 125 9.46 12.27 27.56
CA GLN A 125 10.17 11.93 28.80
C GLN A 125 9.28 12.11 30.03
N ALA A 126 8.49 13.18 30.10
CA ALA A 126 7.53 13.39 31.19
C ALA A 126 6.46 12.29 31.24
N LEU A 127 5.92 11.91 30.08
CA LEU A 127 4.95 10.82 29.96
C LEU A 127 5.52 9.48 30.39
N LEU A 128 6.76 9.15 30.01
CA LEU A 128 7.45 7.93 30.45
C LEU A 128 7.59 7.90 31.99
N ARG A 129 8.03 9.01 32.60
CA ARG A 129 8.14 9.11 34.06
C ARG A 129 6.79 8.89 34.76
N GLU A 130 5.74 9.54 34.29
CA GLU A 130 4.40 9.48 34.89
C GLU A 130 3.64 8.17 34.61
N ALA A 131 3.96 7.50 33.48
CA ALA A 131 3.45 6.16 33.22
C ALA A 131 3.99 5.11 34.22
N GLY A 132 4.96 5.47 35.06
CA GLY A 132 5.65 4.52 35.93
C GLY A 132 6.64 3.66 35.16
N ALA A 133 7.01 4.05 33.93
CA ALA A 133 8.00 3.35 33.11
C ALA A 133 9.42 3.48 33.67
N ALA A 134 9.62 4.11 34.82
CA ALA A 134 10.91 4.17 35.50
C ALA A 134 11.52 2.78 35.81
N THR A 135 10.71 1.71 35.87
CA THR A 135 11.21 0.33 36.01
C THR A 135 11.67 -0.31 34.68
N HIS A 136 11.35 0.31 33.54
CA HIS A 136 11.69 -0.15 32.19
C HIS A 136 12.10 1.06 31.34
N THR A 137 13.39 1.40 31.37
CA THR A 137 13.94 2.44 30.51
C THR A 137 13.67 2.11 29.05
N PHE A 138 12.65 2.76 28.46
CA PHE A 138 12.38 2.65 27.03
C PHE A 138 13.43 3.47 26.28
N PRO A 139 14.21 2.85 25.39
CA PRO A 139 15.08 3.59 24.50
C PRO A 139 14.23 4.46 23.57
N ILE A 140 14.63 5.72 23.40
CA ILE A 140 14.10 6.63 22.40
C ILE A 140 15.15 6.76 21.31
N TYR A 141 14.85 6.29 20.11
CA TYR A 141 15.71 6.47 18.94
C TYR A 141 15.24 7.71 18.18
N PHE A 142 16.08 8.74 18.19
CA PHE A 142 15.86 9.99 17.46
C PHE A 142 16.58 9.91 16.12
N VAL A 143 15.85 9.71 15.03
CA VAL A 143 16.41 9.64 13.68
C VAL A 143 16.47 11.03 13.07
N SER A 144 17.68 11.51 12.78
CA SER A 144 17.88 12.76 12.06
C SER A 144 17.40 12.62 10.61
N VAL A 145 16.54 13.54 10.16
CA VAL A 145 16.08 13.66 8.78
C VAL A 145 16.87 14.68 7.95
N ASP A 146 17.87 15.32 8.55
CA ASP A 146 18.74 16.30 7.89
C ASP A 146 20.23 16.00 8.12
N PRO A 147 20.76 14.89 7.55
CA PRO A 147 22.15 14.49 7.73
C PRO A 147 23.15 15.49 7.12
N ALA A 148 22.69 16.46 6.31
CA ALA A 148 23.54 17.51 5.75
C ALA A 148 23.89 18.59 6.77
N ARG A 149 23.07 18.78 7.81
CA ARG A 149 23.27 19.79 8.86
C ARG A 149 23.57 19.19 10.23
N ASP A 150 23.07 17.99 10.51
CA ASP A 150 23.25 17.33 11.79
C ASP A 150 24.56 16.52 11.79
N THR A 151 25.59 17.02 12.49
CA THR A 151 26.83 16.27 12.73
C THR A 151 26.65 15.28 13.89
N PRO A 152 27.47 14.22 13.99
CA PRO A 152 27.40 13.28 15.12
C PRO A 152 27.51 13.98 16.47
N GLU A 153 28.41 14.96 16.58
CA GLU A 153 28.65 15.72 17.81
C GLU A 153 27.43 16.57 18.19
N ALA A 154 26.91 17.36 17.24
CA ALA A 154 25.76 18.22 17.48
C ALA A 154 24.52 17.39 17.84
N LEU A 155 24.31 16.26 17.15
CA LEU A 155 23.20 15.37 17.40
C LEU A 155 23.30 14.72 18.79
N ARG A 156 24.50 14.26 19.18
CA ARG A 156 24.76 13.70 20.52
C ARG A 156 24.50 14.73 21.62
N ASP A 157 25.02 15.95 21.45
CA ASP A 157 24.91 17.00 22.46
C ASP A 157 23.45 17.46 22.59
N PHE A 158 22.70 17.50 21.50
CA PHE A 158 21.26 17.73 21.49
C PHE A 158 20.50 16.63 22.28
N VAL A 159 20.66 15.35 21.93
CA VAL A 159 19.85 14.28 22.56
C VAL A 159 20.16 14.08 24.05
N ARG A 160 21.42 14.31 24.46
CA ARG A 160 21.84 14.22 25.87
C ARG A 160 21.08 15.16 26.80
N GLY A 161 20.58 16.29 26.28
CA GLY A 161 19.79 17.23 27.05
C GLY A 161 18.44 16.67 27.54
N PHE A 162 17.93 15.59 26.94
CA PHE A 162 16.60 15.05 27.22
C PHE A 162 16.60 13.79 28.09
N GLY A 163 17.73 13.09 28.18
CA GLY A 163 17.91 11.93 29.06
C GLY A 163 18.83 10.87 28.46
N ASP A 164 19.40 10.04 29.34
CA ASP A 164 20.38 8.99 28.95
C ASP A 164 19.79 7.86 28.11
N ASN A 165 18.46 7.77 28.02
CA ASN A 165 17.74 6.79 27.21
C ASN A 165 17.44 7.29 25.79
N VAL A 166 17.91 8.48 25.40
CA VAL A 166 17.74 9.03 24.06
C VAL A 166 19.01 8.85 23.25
N LEU A 167 18.92 8.14 22.14
CA LEU A 167 20.03 7.92 21.22
C LEU A 167 19.73 8.55 19.86
N GLY A 168 20.63 9.44 19.41
CA GLY A 168 20.57 10.03 18.08
C GLY A 168 21.04 9.01 17.03
N LEU A 169 20.28 8.86 15.95
CA LEU A 169 20.59 8.02 14.80
C LEU A 169 20.72 8.88 13.55
N MET A 170 21.70 8.54 12.72
CA MET A 170 22.06 9.23 11.49
C MET A 170 22.46 8.22 10.40
N GLY A 171 22.38 8.64 9.14
CA GLY A 171 22.72 7.82 7.98
C GLY A 171 22.73 8.66 6.71
N SER A 172 22.84 8.02 5.55
CA SER A 172 22.70 8.72 4.27
C SER A 172 21.25 9.20 4.08
N ASP A 173 21.05 10.15 3.16
CA ASP A 173 19.71 10.57 2.75
C ASP A 173 18.86 9.38 2.27
N GLU A 174 19.46 8.38 1.62
CA GLU A 174 18.75 7.17 1.18
C GLU A 174 18.36 6.28 2.35
N ASP A 175 19.28 6.04 3.30
CA ASP A 175 19.03 5.18 4.45
C ASP A 175 17.94 5.75 5.35
N VAL A 176 17.98 7.06 5.60
CA VAL A 176 16.97 7.76 6.40
C VAL A 176 15.62 7.80 5.68
N ALA A 177 15.60 8.04 4.36
CA ALA A 177 14.37 7.98 3.58
C ALA A 177 13.75 6.57 3.58
N ALA A 178 14.57 5.52 3.50
CA ALA A 178 14.13 4.14 3.60
C ALA A 178 13.55 3.84 5.00
N ALA A 179 14.23 4.28 6.06
CA ALA A 179 13.76 4.17 7.44
C ALA A 179 12.40 4.84 7.63
N ALA A 180 12.26 6.10 7.20
CA ALA A 180 11.01 6.84 7.30
C ALA A 180 9.87 6.17 6.50
N LYS A 181 10.16 5.72 5.28
CA LYS A 181 9.19 5.03 4.42
C LYS A 181 8.66 3.73 5.05
N SER A 182 9.50 2.99 5.79
CA SER A 182 9.11 1.74 6.46
C SER A 182 7.96 1.91 7.48
N VAL A 183 7.84 3.11 8.05
CA VAL A 183 6.78 3.50 8.98
C VAL A 183 5.82 4.55 8.38
N ARG A 184 5.87 4.73 7.05
CA ARG A 184 5.05 5.69 6.30
C ARG A 184 5.20 7.14 6.78
N VAL A 185 6.37 7.50 7.30
CA VAL A 185 6.77 8.89 7.57
C VAL A 185 7.16 9.52 6.25
N TYR A 186 6.62 10.71 5.98
CA TYR A 186 7.02 11.56 4.87
C TYR A 186 7.62 12.83 5.44
N PHE A 187 8.76 13.24 4.90
CA PHE A 187 9.39 14.52 5.19
C PHE A 187 9.83 15.14 3.86
N SER A 188 9.79 16.46 3.76
CA SER A 188 10.21 17.19 2.56
C SER A 188 11.18 18.29 2.95
N LYS A 189 12.37 18.30 2.35
CA LYS A 189 13.35 19.38 2.54
C LYS A 189 12.85 20.64 1.83
N SER A 190 12.44 21.66 2.59
CA SER A 190 12.11 22.98 2.04
C SER A 190 13.39 23.63 1.47
N LYS A 191 13.34 24.11 0.22
CA LYS A 191 14.47 24.79 -0.45
C LYS A 191 14.61 26.27 -0.06
N ASN A 192 13.68 26.84 0.71
CA ASN A 192 13.68 28.26 1.06
C ASN A 192 14.21 28.47 2.48
N ALA A 193 15.43 29.00 2.55
CA ALA A 193 16.21 29.27 3.76
C ALA A 193 15.73 30.50 4.55
N SER A 194 14.44 30.57 4.90
CA SER A 194 13.93 31.60 5.83
C SER A 194 12.79 31.16 6.76
N SER A 195 12.31 29.93 6.66
CA SER A 195 11.51 29.29 7.70
C SER A 195 11.78 27.79 7.68
N GLU A 196 12.53 27.34 8.68
CA GLU A 196 12.94 25.96 8.95
C GLU A 196 11.76 25.08 9.42
N SER A 197 10.67 25.09 8.67
CA SER A 197 9.62 24.07 8.79
C SER A 197 9.93 22.96 7.81
N LEU A 198 10.66 21.95 8.28
CA LEU A 198 10.41 20.61 7.78
C LEU A 198 8.99 20.25 8.27
N ASP A 199 8.04 20.10 7.35
CA ASP A 199 6.75 19.45 7.65
C ASP A 199 7.06 17.99 8.03
N HIS A 200 7.36 17.78 9.30
CA HIS A 200 7.52 16.47 9.89
C HIS A 200 6.38 16.31 10.89
N SER A 201 5.64 15.22 10.75
CA SER A 201 4.66 14.86 11.76
C SER A 201 5.41 14.66 13.08
N ALA A 202 5.10 15.46 14.10
CA ALA A 202 5.66 15.38 15.44
C ALA A 202 5.13 14.16 16.21
N LEU A 203 5.12 13.01 15.54
CA LEU A 203 4.63 11.74 16.05
C LEU A 203 5.80 10.93 16.57
N VAL A 204 5.66 10.48 17.82
CA VAL A 204 6.54 9.48 18.41
C VAL A 204 5.89 8.12 18.23
N TYR A 205 6.57 7.22 17.54
CA TYR A 205 6.10 5.88 17.23
C TYR A 205 6.41 4.95 18.42
N LEU A 206 5.39 4.27 18.92
CA LEU A 206 5.51 3.25 19.96
C LEU A 206 5.69 1.89 19.31
N VAL A 207 6.88 1.30 19.46
CA VAL A 207 7.24 0.03 18.83
C VAL A 207 7.26 -1.08 19.88
N SER A 208 6.54 -2.18 19.63
CA SER A 208 6.49 -3.35 20.51
C SER A 208 7.77 -4.18 20.44
N SER A 209 7.93 -5.13 21.37
CA SER A 209 8.99 -6.15 21.33
C SER A 209 8.98 -6.98 20.04
N GLY A 210 7.82 -7.13 19.38
CA GLY A 210 7.69 -7.77 18.07
C GLY A 210 8.28 -6.97 16.90
N GLY A 211 8.69 -5.72 17.14
CA GLY A 211 9.20 -4.79 16.13
C GLY A 211 8.10 -4.14 15.30
N GLU A 212 6.87 -4.10 15.80
CA GLU A 212 5.73 -3.48 15.13
C GLU A 212 5.36 -2.16 15.80
N VAL A 213 5.00 -1.15 15.01
CA VAL A 213 4.38 0.07 15.53
C VAL A 213 2.97 -0.28 16.00
N VAL A 214 2.73 -0.15 17.31
CA VAL A 214 1.43 -0.42 17.93
C VAL A 214 0.61 0.84 18.18
N SER A 215 1.27 2.00 18.29
CA SER A 215 0.59 3.29 18.45
C SER A 215 1.52 4.45 18.14
N THR A 216 0.98 5.67 18.16
CA THR A 216 1.75 6.92 18.06
C THR A 216 1.32 7.88 19.16
N VAL A 217 2.25 8.69 19.62
CA VAL A 217 2.02 9.78 20.56
C VAL A 217 2.33 11.12 19.91
N SER A 218 1.51 12.14 20.16
CA SER A 218 1.72 13.51 19.67
C SER A 218 1.63 14.52 20.80
N VAL A 219 2.37 15.62 20.69
CA VAL A 219 2.30 16.75 21.64
C VAL A 219 0.88 17.31 21.75
N ASP A 220 0.13 17.35 20.65
CA ASP A 220 -1.20 17.96 20.60
C ASP A 220 -2.33 17.06 21.13
N GLU A 221 -2.03 15.84 21.61
CA GLU A 221 -3.07 14.94 22.12
C GLU A 221 -3.34 15.11 23.61
N PRO A 222 -4.55 14.78 24.10
CA PRO A 222 -4.83 14.79 25.54
C PRO A 222 -3.87 13.87 26.31
N LYS A 223 -3.19 14.41 27.32
CA LYS A 223 -2.22 13.68 28.15
C LYS A 223 -2.70 12.31 28.65
N ALA A 224 -3.97 12.19 29.03
CA ALA A 224 -4.57 10.93 29.46
C ALA A 224 -4.54 9.84 28.38
N SER A 225 -4.74 10.21 27.11
CA SER A 225 -4.63 9.31 25.95
C SER A 225 -3.19 8.85 25.76
N ALA A 226 -2.23 9.78 25.78
CA ALA A 226 -0.81 9.47 25.64
C ALA A 226 -0.32 8.51 26.76
N LEU A 227 -0.70 8.77 28.01
CA LEU A 227 -0.38 7.91 29.16
C LEU A 227 -0.99 6.52 29.00
N TYR A 228 -2.24 6.42 28.54
CA TYR A 228 -2.88 5.13 28.29
C TYR A 228 -2.10 4.30 27.26
N LYS A 229 -1.70 4.93 26.15
CA LYS A 229 -0.89 4.28 25.09
C LYS A 229 0.45 3.77 25.62
N ILE A 230 1.18 4.59 26.37
CA ILE A 230 2.49 4.22 26.93
C ILE A 230 2.39 3.12 27.99
N ARG A 231 1.37 3.17 28.87
CA ARG A 231 1.10 2.09 29.83
C ARG A 231 0.75 0.78 29.12
N THR A 232 -0.05 0.87 28.06
CA THR A 232 -0.41 -0.29 27.23
C THR A 232 0.82 -0.90 26.57
N LEU A 233 1.73 -0.08 26.03
CA LEU A 233 3.01 -0.56 25.48
C LEU A 233 3.84 -1.30 26.55
N SER A 234 3.86 -0.80 27.78
CA SER A 234 4.61 -1.40 28.88
C SER A 234 4.10 -2.79 29.28
N VAL A 235 2.79 -2.99 29.23
CA VAL A 235 2.12 -4.23 29.65
C VAL A 235 2.03 -5.24 28.50
N PHE A 236 1.59 -4.81 27.32
CA PHE A 236 1.27 -5.70 26.19
C PHE A 236 2.33 -5.69 25.10
N GLY A 237 3.20 -4.67 25.05
CA GLY A 237 4.29 -4.58 24.08
C GLY A 237 5.44 -5.56 24.33
N ARG A 238 5.24 -6.59 25.17
CA ARG A 238 6.15 -7.74 25.34
C ARG A 238 5.70 -9.00 24.61
N LEU A 239 4.42 -9.12 24.30
CA LEU A 239 3.80 -10.32 23.72
C LEU A 239 4.11 -10.48 22.23
#